data_AF-A0A9W4IK66-F1
#
_entry.id   AF-A0A9W4IK66-F1
#
_cell.length_a   1.000
_cell.length_b   1.000
_cell.length_c   1.000
_cell.angle_alpha   90.00
_cell.angle_beta   90.00
_cell.angle_gamma   90.00
#
_symmetry.space_group_name_H-M   'P 1'
#
loop_
_entity.id
_entity.type
_entity.pdbx_description
1 polymer ?
#
loop_
_entity_poly.entity_id
_entity_poly.type
_entity_poly.pdbx_seq_one_letter_code
_entity_poly.pdbx_strand_id
1 'polypeptide(L)'
;MSFLFANPSDVTLIVNEEPNDNDDHKTKTAFFHVDRSKLIENSDYFQRIFSSRWARTENHKPTLRGDTIKGMEVMLGSIHGVDIKPESVSVANVWYTIKACNKYLLDPKKLMNWFARWIKYIQEKRPKSWEDEDFNRQLLFPCHFFDHIKAFQDVSKRLVYTTRGHITEMAPTDPPSFEPMHMPAIVMQQLNAARGRLRTILQRSLFEDVNVTIDHVRCACAAGHIFSYMRELHRIGVRPLDSDIHKNCVREILDRLAAFDEDKMANRQPSMQKCSLCSRSWKPIVQYARRQVESYFDGLCLDCMKNHPDEDSEYWALGTRRVYDLTCRISHGEPTWYFSFMGRRDRSPYRMQHE
;
A
#
# COMPACT_ATOMS: atom_id res chain seq x y z
N MET A 1 3.62 24.43 25.25
CA MET A 1 4.40 23.19 25.50
C MET A 1 5.87 23.46 25.20
N SER A 2 6.84 22.84 25.87
CA SER A 2 8.28 23.04 25.57
C SER A 2 9.00 21.71 25.39
N PHE A 3 9.81 21.62 24.34
CA PHE A 3 10.57 20.43 23.95
C PHE A 3 12.06 20.77 23.90
N LEU A 4 12.88 19.99 24.58
CA LEU A 4 14.33 20.16 24.64
C LEU A 4 15.02 19.08 23.80
N PHE A 5 15.53 19.43 22.62
CA PHE A 5 16.20 18.51 21.71
C PHE A 5 17.71 18.74 21.60
N ALA A 6 18.21 19.85 22.14
CA ALA A 6 19.64 20.15 22.23
C ALA A 6 19.97 20.74 23.61
N ASN A 7 21.14 20.38 24.15
CA ASN A 7 21.69 20.99 25.35
C ASN A 7 23.23 21.13 25.21
N PRO A 8 23.76 22.36 25.08
CA PRO A 8 23.04 23.62 24.99
C PRO A 8 22.28 23.75 23.65
N SER A 9 21.12 24.40 23.67
CA SER A 9 20.40 24.82 22.45
C SER A 9 20.80 26.24 22.06
N ASP A 10 21.03 26.50 20.77
CA ASP A 10 21.41 27.82 20.26
C ASP A 10 20.27 28.54 19.50
N VAL A 11 19.12 27.87 19.33
CA VAL A 11 17.90 28.45 18.77
C VAL A 11 16.64 27.85 19.39
N THR A 12 15.60 28.68 19.52
CA THR A 12 14.25 28.24 19.90
C THR A 12 13.28 28.51 18.75
N LEU A 13 12.69 27.44 18.21
CA LEU A 13 11.62 27.53 17.22
C LEU A 13 10.26 27.61 17.94
N ILE A 14 9.38 28.46 17.47
CA ILE A 14 7.99 28.56 17.94
C ILE A 14 7.10 27.90 16.90
N VAL A 15 6.34 26.88 17.27
CA VAL A 15 5.36 26.24 16.39
C VAL A 15 3.96 26.62 16.85
N ASN A 16 3.21 27.24 15.95
CA ASN A 16 1.81 27.60 16.15
C ASN A 16 0.94 26.66 15.32
N GLU A 17 0.25 25.76 16.03
CA GLU A 17 -0.75 24.87 15.48
C GLU A 17 -2.10 25.59 15.50
N GLU A 18 -2.62 25.84 14.30
CA GLU A 18 -3.92 26.48 14.12
C GLU A 18 -5.04 25.53 14.57
N PRO A 19 -6.11 26.07 15.19
CA PRO A 19 -7.24 25.25 15.61
C PRO A 19 -7.91 24.62 14.39
N ASN A 20 -8.26 23.34 14.47
CA ASN A 20 -9.22 22.74 13.54
C ASN A 20 -10.61 23.32 13.79
N ASP A 21 -11.48 23.30 12.78
CA ASP A 21 -12.86 23.82 12.85
C ASP A 21 -13.72 23.23 13.98
N ASN A 22 -13.27 22.12 14.59
CA ASN A 22 -13.95 21.40 15.68
C ASN A 22 -13.32 21.59 17.08
N ASP A 23 -12.20 22.32 17.19
CA ASP A 23 -11.53 22.60 18.48
C ASP A 23 -11.88 24.03 18.95
N ASP A 24 -11.92 24.25 20.26
CA ASP A 24 -12.29 25.49 20.98
C ASP A 24 -11.42 26.72 20.59
N HIS A 25 -11.38 27.13 19.32
CA HIS A 25 -10.68 28.27 18.68
C HIS A 25 -9.28 28.66 19.22
N LYS A 26 -8.58 27.78 19.94
CA LYS A 26 -7.35 28.12 20.66
C LYS A 26 -6.15 27.58 19.91
N THR A 27 -5.30 28.50 19.46
CA THR A 27 -4.00 28.18 18.86
C THR A 27 -3.10 27.41 19.84
N LYS A 28 -2.75 26.20 19.43
CA LYS A 28 -1.66 25.35 19.97
C LYS A 28 -0.31 26.07 19.89
N THR A 29 0.38 26.41 20.97
CA THR A 29 1.78 26.93 20.88
C THR A 29 2.79 26.01 21.56
N ALA A 30 3.85 25.67 20.84
CA ALA A 30 4.99 24.90 21.35
C ALA A 30 6.33 25.58 21.06
N PHE A 31 7.27 25.40 21.98
CA PHE A 31 8.65 25.87 21.87
C PHE A 31 9.57 24.66 21.70
N PHE A 32 10.42 24.68 20.68
CA PHE A 32 11.39 23.63 20.40
C PHE A 32 12.79 24.22 20.55
N HIS A 33 13.53 23.77 21.55
CA HIS A 33 14.92 24.14 21.80
C HIS A 33 15.82 23.17 21.03
N VAL A 34 16.46 23.67 19.98
CA VAL A 34 17.13 22.86 18.95
C VAL A 34 18.52 23.40 18.64
N ASP A 35 19.29 22.64 17.86
CA ASP A 35 20.62 22.99 17.38
C ASP A 35 20.51 23.49 15.93
N ARG A 36 20.86 24.76 15.71
CA ARG A 36 20.83 25.42 14.41
C ARG A 36 21.71 24.69 13.40
N SER A 37 22.87 24.19 13.80
CA SER A 37 23.80 23.52 12.89
C SER A 37 23.19 22.25 12.31
N LYS A 38 22.51 21.45 13.14
CA LYS A 38 21.79 20.25 12.70
C LYS A 38 20.63 20.58 11.76
N LEU A 39 19.91 21.68 12.00
CA LEU A 39 18.86 22.13 11.08
C LEU A 39 19.42 22.51 9.72
N ILE A 40 20.52 23.27 9.69
CA ILE A 40 21.18 23.71 8.45
C ILE A 40 21.73 22.51 7.66
N GLU A 41 22.37 21.55 8.34
CA GLU A 41 22.94 20.36 7.72
C GLU A 41 21.88 19.49 7.02
N ASN A 42 20.64 19.51 7.52
CA ASN A 42 19.58 18.60 7.07
C ASN A 42 18.49 19.28 6.23
N SER A 43 18.52 20.61 6.04
CA SER A 43 17.45 21.33 5.35
C SER A 43 17.92 22.64 4.74
N ASP A 44 17.81 22.73 3.41
CA ASP A 44 18.08 23.95 2.63
C ASP A 44 17.19 25.12 3.07
N TYR A 45 15.95 24.82 3.50
CA TYR A 45 15.05 25.83 4.02
C TYR A 45 15.62 26.50 5.26
N PHE A 46 16.07 25.71 6.24
CA PHE A 46 16.67 26.25 7.46
C PHE A 46 18.03 26.89 7.18
N GLN A 47 18.82 26.35 6.25
CA GLN A 47 20.04 27.03 5.78
C GLN A 47 19.76 28.44 5.29
N ARG A 48 18.73 28.64 4.45
CA ARG A 48 18.36 29.97 3.93
C ARG A 48 17.85 30.89 5.04
N ILE A 49 17.01 30.39 5.94
CA ILE A 49 16.52 31.18 7.08
C ILE A 49 17.66 31.68 7.94
N PHE A 50 18.56 30.79 8.35
CA PHE A 50 19.62 31.12 9.30
C PHE A 50 20.80 31.87 8.66
N SER A 51 20.98 31.79 7.35
CA SER A 51 21.98 32.58 6.61
C SER A 51 21.52 34.03 6.37
N SER A 52 20.24 34.33 6.53
CA SER A 52 19.70 35.68 6.31
C SER A 52 20.19 36.66 7.39
N ARG A 53 20.42 37.93 7.00
CA ARG A 53 20.82 39.01 7.93
C ARG A 53 19.87 39.18 9.12
N TRP A 54 18.60 38.82 8.96
CA TRP A 54 17.54 38.98 9.96
C TRP A 54 17.65 37.94 11.09
N ALA A 55 18.14 36.74 10.80
CA ALA A 55 18.29 35.66 11.77
C ALA A 55 19.51 35.80 12.69
N ARG A 56 20.41 36.77 12.42
CA ARG A 56 21.63 37.05 13.22
C ARG A 56 21.38 37.91 14.46
N THR A 57 20.15 38.36 14.70
CA THR A 57 19.81 39.06 15.94
C THR A 57 19.66 38.04 17.08
N GLU A 58 20.36 38.25 18.19
CA GLU A 58 20.46 37.29 19.32
C GLU A 58 19.11 36.86 19.93
N ASN A 59 18.01 37.57 19.62
CA ASN A 59 16.66 37.29 20.12
C ASN A 59 15.68 36.75 19.05
N HIS A 60 16.12 36.44 17.83
CA HIS A 60 15.19 35.95 16.81
C HIS A 60 14.76 34.51 17.10
N LYS A 61 13.47 34.33 17.41
CA LYS A 61 12.81 33.03 17.56
C LYS A 61 11.93 32.77 16.33
N PRO A 62 12.40 31.99 15.34
CA PRO A 62 11.61 31.73 14.13
C PRO A 62 10.27 31.11 14.50
N THR A 63 9.18 31.68 13.97
CA THR A 63 7.82 31.15 14.16
C THR A 63 7.41 30.37 12.93
N LEU A 64 7.04 29.11 13.13
CA LEU A 64 6.57 28.15 12.15
C LEU A 64 5.04 28.02 12.30
N ARG A 65 4.30 28.25 11.22
CA ARG A 65 2.83 28.28 11.21
C ARG A 65 2.26 27.27 10.22
N GLY A 66 1.10 26.69 10.54
CA GLY A 66 0.41 25.76 9.65
C GLY A 66 0.94 24.32 9.71
N ASP A 67 1.66 23.98 10.78
CA ASP A 67 2.13 22.62 11.09
C ASP A 67 1.55 22.19 12.44
N THR A 68 1.40 20.88 12.63
CA THR A 68 1.00 20.34 13.93
C THR A 68 2.20 20.20 14.84
N ILE A 69 2.00 20.41 16.14
CA ILE A 69 3.07 20.27 17.13
C ILE A 69 3.69 18.87 17.05
N LYS A 70 2.86 17.83 16.89
CA LYS A 70 3.33 16.44 16.84
C LYS A 70 4.10 16.10 15.55
N GLY A 71 3.68 16.62 14.39
CA GLY A 71 4.43 16.45 13.14
C GLY A 71 5.82 17.09 13.22
N MET A 72 5.90 18.28 13.81
CA MET A 72 7.16 18.98 14.07
C MET A 72 8.03 18.26 15.09
N GLU A 73 7.44 17.71 16.15
CA GLU A 73 8.15 16.91 17.16
C GLU A 73 8.85 15.69 16.54
N VAL A 74 8.17 14.95 15.66
CA VAL A 74 8.75 13.81 14.95
C VAL A 74 9.89 14.25 14.02
N MET A 75 9.64 15.27 13.20
CA MET A 75 10.61 15.75 12.23
C MET A 75 11.89 16.27 12.91
N LEU A 76 11.73 17.17 13.88
CA LEU A 76 12.83 17.78 14.62
C LEU A 76 13.53 16.76 15.51
N GLY A 77 12.77 15.86 16.16
CA GLY A 77 13.34 14.78 16.97
C GLY A 77 14.26 13.88 16.14
N SER A 78 13.84 13.53 14.93
CA SER A 78 14.65 12.73 14.00
C SER A 78 15.94 13.43 13.59
N ILE A 79 15.90 14.74 13.30
CA ILE A 79 17.10 15.55 13.00
C ILE A 79 18.07 15.56 14.19
N HIS A 80 17.55 15.61 15.41
CA HIS A 80 18.36 15.76 16.62
C HIS A 80 18.79 14.43 17.25
N GLY A 81 18.29 13.29 16.76
CA GLY A 81 18.52 11.98 17.35
C GLY A 81 17.73 11.74 18.64
N VAL A 82 16.65 12.49 18.85
CA VAL A 82 15.74 12.34 19.99
C VAL A 82 14.73 11.26 19.66
N ASP A 83 14.60 10.27 20.53
CA ASP A 83 13.68 9.15 20.33
C ASP A 83 12.23 9.57 20.62
N ILE A 84 11.43 9.63 19.57
CA ILE A 84 9.99 9.92 19.65
C ILE A 84 9.21 8.62 19.75
N LYS A 85 8.53 8.45 20.88
CA LYS A 85 7.74 7.26 21.23
C LYS A 85 6.66 6.96 20.18
N PRO A 86 6.71 5.80 19.48
CA PRO A 86 5.75 5.44 18.43
C PRO A 86 4.28 5.47 18.88
N GLU A 87 4.01 5.09 20.11
CA GLU A 87 2.65 5.03 20.68
C GLU A 87 1.95 6.39 20.75
N SER A 88 2.73 7.47 20.74
CA SER A 88 2.22 8.85 20.80
C SER A 88 1.87 9.43 19.41
N VAL A 89 2.13 8.69 18.34
CA VAL A 89 2.00 9.15 16.95
C VAL A 89 0.89 8.37 16.25
N SER A 90 -0.19 9.06 15.87
CA SER A 90 -1.25 8.53 15.00
C SER A 90 -0.81 8.55 13.53
N VAL A 91 -1.54 7.84 12.65
CA VAL A 91 -1.33 7.92 11.20
C VAL A 91 -1.51 9.36 10.67
N ALA A 92 -2.45 10.14 11.21
CA ALA A 92 -2.60 11.55 10.89
C ALA A 92 -1.32 12.35 11.21
N ASN A 93 -0.69 12.09 12.36
CA ASN A 93 0.58 12.72 12.72
C ASN A 93 1.71 12.33 11.75
N VAL A 94 1.72 11.10 11.22
CA VAL A 94 2.65 10.70 10.15
C VAL A 94 2.44 11.55 8.90
N TRP A 95 1.20 11.74 8.46
CA TRP A 95 0.89 12.59 7.31
C TRP A 95 1.31 14.06 7.53
N TYR A 96 1.07 14.62 8.71
CA TYR A 96 1.57 15.95 9.06
C TYR A 96 3.10 16.03 9.11
N THR A 97 3.76 14.94 9.51
CA THR A 97 5.23 14.84 9.46
C THR A 97 5.73 14.89 8.01
N ILE A 98 5.05 14.19 7.08
CA ILE A 98 5.35 14.25 5.65
C ILE A 98 5.16 15.68 5.11
N LYS A 99 4.05 16.33 5.48
CA LYS A 99 3.78 17.73 5.13
C LYS A 99 4.91 18.66 5.60
N ALA A 100 5.35 18.50 6.84
CA ALA A 100 6.47 19.25 7.40
C ALA A 100 7.78 18.97 6.63
N CYS A 101 8.09 17.70 6.33
CA CYS A 101 9.28 17.35 5.55
C CYS A 101 9.29 18.03 4.18
N ASN A 102 8.15 18.01 3.47
CA ASN A 102 8.01 18.66 2.17
C ASN A 102 8.17 20.18 2.27
N LYS A 103 7.49 20.81 3.24
CA LYS A 103 7.52 22.26 3.46
C LYS A 103 8.92 22.76 3.82
N TYR A 104 9.64 21.99 4.64
CA TYR A 104 10.96 22.33 5.14
C TYR A 104 12.09 21.67 4.35
N LEU A 105 11.81 21.09 3.18
CA LEU A 105 12.80 20.52 2.27
C LEU A 105 13.75 19.51 2.97
N LEU A 106 13.19 18.67 3.83
CA LEU A 106 13.94 17.64 4.56
C LEU A 106 13.93 16.32 3.77
N ASP A 107 15.11 15.71 3.60
CA ASP A 107 15.22 14.39 2.98
C ASP A 107 14.47 13.33 3.83
N PRO A 108 13.44 12.65 3.27
CA PRO A 108 12.67 11.63 3.98
C PRO A 108 13.53 10.49 4.54
N LYS A 109 14.70 10.21 3.93
CA LYS A 109 15.62 9.16 4.41
C LYS A 109 16.07 9.38 5.84
N LYS A 110 16.10 10.63 6.31
CA LYS A 110 16.46 10.98 7.70
C LYS A 110 15.45 10.44 8.71
N LEU A 111 14.19 10.26 8.30
CA LEU A 111 13.11 9.75 9.14
C LEU A 111 12.85 8.25 8.95
N MET A 112 13.51 7.59 7.98
CA MET A 112 13.26 6.18 7.64
C MET A 112 13.39 5.24 8.86
N ASN A 113 14.42 5.43 9.69
CA ASN A 113 14.64 4.59 10.87
C ASN A 113 13.53 4.79 11.92
N TRP A 114 13.04 6.02 12.09
CA TRP A 114 11.92 6.29 12.98
C TRP A 114 10.63 5.66 12.43
N PHE A 115 10.36 5.86 11.14
CA PHE A 115 9.17 5.31 10.49
C PHE A 115 9.14 3.78 10.54
N ALA A 116 10.29 3.12 10.35
CA ALA A 116 10.41 1.67 10.49
C ALA A 116 10.08 1.19 11.93
N ARG A 117 10.53 1.92 12.96
CA ARG A 117 10.14 1.62 14.35
C ARG A 117 8.64 1.83 14.57
N TRP A 118 8.06 2.87 13.98
CA TRP A 118 6.64 3.14 14.07
C TRP A 118 5.80 2.04 13.40
N ILE A 119 6.17 1.61 12.19
CA ILE A 119 5.55 0.46 11.51
C ILE A 119 5.60 -0.80 12.37
N LYS A 120 6.78 -1.13 12.91
CA LYS A 120 6.96 -2.31 13.77
C LYS A 120 6.03 -2.24 14.99
N TYR A 121 5.94 -1.08 15.64
CA TYR A 121 5.01 -0.88 16.75
C TYR A 121 3.56 -1.11 16.36
N ILE A 122 3.10 -0.58 15.21
CA ILE A 122 1.73 -0.81 14.74
C ILE A 122 1.47 -2.31 14.50
N GLN A 123 2.40 -3.00 13.84
CA GLN A 123 2.27 -4.43 13.56
C GLN A 123 2.20 -5.28 14.84
N GLU A 124 3.03 -4.98 15.85
CA GLU A 124 3.12 -5.77 17.08
C GLU A 124 2.05 -5.41 18.12
N LYS A 125 1.67 -4.14 18.22
CA LYS A 125 0.81 -3.63 19.30
C LYS A 125 -0.59 -3.25 18.84
N ARG A 126 -0.80 -3.07 17.54
CA ARG A 126 -2.11 -2.73 16.94
C ARG A 126 -2.41 -3.62 15.71
N PRO A 127 -2.35 -4.95 15.83
CA PRO A 127 -2.55 -5.86 14.69
C PRO A 127 -3.91 -5.66 14.01
N LYS A 128 -4.96 -5.34 14.77
CA LYS A 128 -6.29 -5.04 14.22
C LYS A 128 -6.27 -3.83 13.28
N SER A 129 -5.50 -2.78 13.60
CA SER A 129 -5.34 -1.63 12.71
C SER A 129 -4.60 -2.01 11.44
N TRP A 130 -3.62 -2.92 11.52
CA TRP A 130 -2.90 -3.42 10.35
C TRP A 130 -3.80 -4.22 9.38
N GLU A 131 -4.85 -4.85 9.91
CA GLU A 131 -5.86 -5.57 9.13
C GLU A 131 -6.97 -4.66 8.57
N ASP A 132 -7.08 -3.43 9.09
CA ASP A 132 -8.11 -2.48 8.71
C ASP A 132 -7.87 -1.89 7.31
N GLU A 133 -8.91 -1.88 6.48
CA GLU A 133 -8.80 -1.46 5.08
C GLU A 133 -8.48 0.04 4.96
N ASP A 134 -9.18 0.88 5.72
CA ASP A 134 -8.99 2.33 5.66
C ASP A 134 -7.63 2.73 6.20
N PHE A 135 -7.16 2.07 7.25
CA PHE A 135 -5.80 2.24 7.74
C PHE A 135 -4.75 1.87 6.67
N ASN A 136 -4.93 0.76 5.95
CA ASN A 136 -4.04 0.40 4.84
C ASN A 136 -4.08 1.43 3.70
N ARG A 137 -5.26 1.99 3.38
CA ARG A 137 -5.41 3.08 2.39
C ARG A 137 -4.68 4.36 2.83
N GLN A 138 -4.67 4.65 4.12
CA GLN A 138 -3.93 5.77 4.71
C GLN A 138 -2.43 5.54 4.81
N LEU A 139 -1.99 4.28 4.88
CA LEU A 139 -0.59 3.94 5.07
C LEU A 139 0.20 3.83 3.75
N LEU A 140 -0.50 3.61 2.63
CA LEU A 140 0.12 3.44 1.31
C LEU A 140 1.07 4.60 0.95
N PHE A 141 0.60 5.85 1.09
CA PHE A 141 1.41 7.04 0.80
C PHE A 141 2.61 7.22 1.72
N PRO A 142 2.47 7.15 3.06
CA PRO A 142 3.63 7.15 3.96
C PRO A 142 4.68 6.08 3.64
N CYS A 143 4.26 4.85 3.33
CA CYS A 143 5.21 3.79 2.98
C CYS A 143 6.00 4.09 1.71
N HIS A 144 5.36 4.71 0.72
CA HIS A 144 6.02 5.18 -0.49
C HIS A 144 6.97 6.35 -0.19
N PHE A 145 6.51 7.36 0.54
CA PHE A 145 7.27 8.57 0.87
C PHE A 145 8.56 8.28 1.64
N PHE A 146 8.49 7.44 2.67
CA PHE A 146 9.65 7.07 3.48
C PHE A 146 10.49 5.91 2.91
N ASP A 147 10.17 5.44 1.69
CA ASP A 147 10.85 4.32 1.04
C ASP A 147 10.87 3.01 1.86
N HIS A 148 9.80 2.77 2.65
CA HIS A 148 9.71 1.60 3.52
C HIS A 148 9.15 0.38 2.77
N ILE A 149 10.02 -0.25 1.97
CA ILE A 149 9.67 -1.26 0.98
C ILE A 149 8.85 -2.45 1.50
N LYS A 150 9.17 -3.00 2.67
CA LYS A 150 8.46 -4.17 3.23
C LYS A 150 7.00 -3.85 3.59
N ALA A 151 6.79 -2.69 4.19
CA ALA A 151 5.45 -2.23 4.54
C ALA A 151 4.67 -1.83 3.29
N PHE A 152 5.32 -1.17 2.33
CA PHE A 152 4.71 -0.84 1.05
C PHE A 152 4.22 -2.09 0.30
N GLN A 153 5.05 -3.13 0.23
CA GLN A 153 4.70 -4.42 -0.36
C GLN A 153 3.51 -5.07 0.37
N ASP A 154 3.55 -5.17 1.71
CA ASP A 154 2.45 -5.81 2.45
C ASP A 154 1.13 -5.03 2.35
N VAL A 155 1.17 -3.70 2.52
CA VAL A 155 -0.01 -2.83 2.42
C VAL A 155 -0.62 -2.91 1.01
N SER A 156 0.19 -2.81 -0.04
CA SER A 156 -0.29 -2.89 -1.42
C SER A 156 -0.86 -4.28 -1.75
N LYS A 157 -0.25 -5.36 -1.26
CA LYS A 157 -0.82 -6.72 -1.36
C LYS A 157 -2.18 -6.78 -0.69
N ARG A 158 -2.29 -6.33 0.56
CA ARG A 158 -3.54 -6.33 1.32
C ARG A 158 -4.65 -5.60 0.56
N LEU A 159 -4.40 -4.37 0.13
CA LEU A 159 -5.37 -3.58 -0.66
C LEU A 159 -5.85 -4.33 -1.91
N VAL A 160 -4.95 -4.99 -2.65
CA VAL A 160 -5.34 -5.78 -3.83
C VAL A 160 -6.26 -6.96 -3.49
N TYR A 161 -6.02 -7.64 -2.38
CA TYR A 161 -6.79 -8.82 -2.00
C TYR A 161 -8.05 -8.51 -1.18
N THR A 162 -8.06 -7.48 -0.35
CA THR A 162 -9.09 -7.26 0.67
C THR A 162 -10.02 -6.08 0.39
N THR A 163 -9.62 -5.10 -0.43
CA THR A 163 -10.47 -3.95 -0.72
C THR A 163 -11.73 -4.34 -1.49
N ARG A 164 -12.88 -3.76 -1.13
CA ARG A 164 -14.11 -3.85 -1.93
C ARG A 164 -14.16 -2.68 -2.93
N GLY A 165 -14.73 -2.88 -4.12
CA GLY A 165 -14.85 -1.80 -5.10
C GLY A 165 -13.54 -1.37 -5.76
N HIS A 166 -13.31 -0.05 -5.90
CA HIS A 166 -12.10 0.50 -6.50
C HIS A 166 -11.06 0.82 -5.43
N ILE A 167 -9.80 0.43 -5.65
CA ILE A 167 -8.73 0.73 -4.70
C ILE A 167 -8.37 2.20 -4.85
N THR A 168 -8.58 2.96 -3.78
CA THR A 168 -8.21 4.37 -3.67
C THR A 168 -7.34 4.57 -2.45
N GLU A 169 -6.43 5.54 -2.50
CA GLU A 169 -5.79 6.01 -1.28
C GLU A 169 -6.79 6.79 -0.41
N MET A 170 -6.38 7.08 0.82
CA MET A 170 -7.17 7.88 1.74
C MET A 170 -6.24 8.75 2.59
N ALA A 171 -6.49 10.06 2.67
CA ALA A 171 -5.87 10.88 3.68
C ALA A 171 -6.61 10.72 5.02
N PRO A 172 -5.94 10.77 6.17
CA PRO A 172 -6.56 10.47 7.47
C PRO A 172 -7.49 11.57 8.00
N THR A 173 -7.57 12.71 7.31
CA THR A 173 -8.51 13.81 7.61
C THR A 173 -9.08 14.33 6.30
N ASP A 174 -10.24 14.97 6.38
CA ASP A 174 -10.88 15.60 5.23
C ASP A 174 -10.02 16.73 4.61
N PRO A 175 -10.21 17.00 3.31
CA PRO A 175 -9.66 18.20 2.66
C PRO A 175 -10.00 19.48 3.45
N PRO A 176 -9.12 20.50 3.44
CA PRO A 176 -7.93 20.68 2.60
C PRO A 176 -6.61 20.26 3.26
N SER A 177 -6.64 19.60 4.42
CA SER A 177 -5.48 19.41 5.31
C SER A 177 -4.22 18.87 4.62
N PHE A 178 -4.42 18.01 3.61
CA PHE A 178 -3.35 17.29 2.92
C PHE A 178 -3.34 17.51 1.40
N GLU A 179 -4.14 18.40 0.82
CA GLU A 179 -4.05 18.69 -0.62
C GLU A 179 -2.77 19.50 -0.92
N PRO A 180 -1.99 19.18 -1.98
CA PRO A 180 -2.20 18.13 -3.00
C PRO A 180 -1.38 16.84 -2.77
N MET A 181 -1.08 16.47 -1.52
CA MET A 181 -0.30 15.26 -1.20
C MET A 181 -1.09 13.98 -1.47
N HIS A 182 -0.69 13.31 -2.55
CA HIS A 182 -1.34 12.12 -3.07
C HIS A 182 -0.32 11.10 -3.55
N MET A 183 -0.69 9.83 -3.53
CA MET A 183 0.00 8.78 -4.27
C MET A 183 -0.03 9.10 -5.76
N PRO A 184 1.06 8.82 -6.49
CA PRO A 184 1.05 8.95 -7.94
C PRO A 184 -0.10 8.11 -8.53
N ALA A 185 -0.89 8.72 -9.43
CA ALA A 185 -2.09 8.10 -9.97
C ALA A 185 -1.78 6.75 -10.64
N ILE A 186 -0.64 6.65 -11.33
CA ILE A 186 -0.16 5.41 -11.93
C ILE A 186 -0.03 4.27 -10.91
N VAL A 187 0.34 4.53 -9.66
CA VAL A 187 0.43 3.48 -8.62
C VAL A 187 -0.94 2.91 -8.33
N MET A 188 -1.95 3.79 -8.18
CA MET A 188 -3.33 3.38 -7.95
C MET A 188 -3.90 2.60 -9.14
N GLN A 189 -3.54 3.00 -10.37
CA GLN A 189 -3.90 2.25 -11.58
C GLN A 189 -3.32 0.83 -11.56
N GLN A 190 -2.06 0.65 -11.16
CA GLN A 190 -1.43 -0.67 -11.13
C GLN A 190 -1.99 -1.58 -10.04
N LEU A 191 -2.36 -1.05 -8.86
CA LEU A 191 -3.07 -1.83 -7.85
C LEU A 191 -4.40 -2.37 -8.39
N ASN A 192 -5.17 -1.51 -9.06
CA ASN A 192 -6.44 -1.92 -9.65
C ASN A 192 -6.25 -2.89 -10.84
N ALA A 193 -5.19 -2.72 -11.64
CA ALA A 193 -4.83 -3.64 -12.71
C ALA A 193 -4.44 -5.03 -12.19
N ALA A 194 -3.61 -5.08 -11.12
CA ALA A 194 -3.24 -6.32 -10.44
C ALA A 194 -4.47 -7.06 -9.92
N ARG A 195 -5.39 -6.34 -9.27
CA ARG A 195 -6.68 -6.90 -8.84
C ARG A 195 -7.52 -7.42 -10.01
N GLY A 196 -7.60 -6.66 -11.11
CA GLY A 196 -8.28 -7.08 -12.33
C GLY A 196 -7.71 -8.40 -12.86
N ARG A 197 -6.38 -8.53 -12.86
CA ARG A 197 -5.70 -9.76 -13.29
C ARG A 197 -5.99 -10.96 -12.39
N LEU A 198 -6.03 -10.78 -11.07
CA LEU A 198 -6.42 -11.86 -10.14
C LEU A 198 -7.81 -12.42 -10.47
N ARG A 199 -8.76 -11.53 -10.80
CA ARG A 199 -10.12 -11.93 -11.21
C ARG A 199 -10.09 -12.74 -12.51
N THR A 200 -9.35 -12.28 -13.52
CA THR A 200 -9.20 -13.01 -14.79
C THR A 200 -8.61 -14.40 -14.58
N ILE A 201 -7.56 -14.53 -13.75
CA ILE A 201 -6.94 -15.82 -13.45
C ILE A 201 -7.92 -16.74 -12.74
N LEU A 202 -8.67 -16.21 -11.77
CA LEU A 202 -9.66 -16.98 -11.04
C LEU A 202 -10.74 -17.52 -11.98
N GLN A 203 -11.33 -16.64 -12.80
CA GLN A 203 -12.36 -17.01 -13.76
C GLN A 203 -11.82 -18.06 -14.74
N ARG A 204 -10.66 -17.82 -15.35
CA ARG A 204 -10.05 -18.79 -16.27
C ARG A 204 -9.85 -20.14 -15.59
N SER A 205 -9.25 -20.17 -14.41
CA SER A 205 -8.91 -21.41 -13.70
C SER A 205 -10.14 -22.22 -13.28
N LEU A 206 -11.27 -21.56 -12.98
CA LEU A 206 -12.51 -22.24 -12.61
C LEU A 206 -13.31 -22.76 -13.81
N PHE A 207 -13.12 -22.20 -15.01
CA PHE A 207 -13.93 -22.51 -16.20
C PHE A 207 -13.17 -23.16 -17.36
N GLU A 208 -11.84 -23.23 -17.34
CA GLU A 208 -11.07 -23.88 -18.40
C GLU A 208 -11.49 -25.35 -18.58
N ASP A 209 -11.63 -26.11 -17.48
CA ASP A 209 -12.09 -27.50 -17.53
C ASP A 209 -13.58 -27.64 -17.90
N VAL A 210 -14.39 -26.61 -17.63
CA VAL A 210 -15.79 -26.56 -18.09
C VAL A 210 -15.82 -26.43 -19.62
N ASN A 211 -15.02 -25.51 -20.18
CA ASN A 211 -14.92 -25.31 -21.63
C ASN A 211 -14.41 -26.56 -22.34
N VAL A 212 -13.35 -27.19 -21.80
CA VAL A 212 -12.84 -28.47 -22.31
C VAL A 212 -13.94 -29.54 -22.33
N THR A 213 -14.76 -29.61 -21.26
CA THR A 213 -15.88 -30.57 -21.19
C THR A 213 -16.94 -30.28 -22.25
N ILE A 214 -17.32 -29.01 -22.45
CA ILE A 214 -18.30 -28.61 -23.46
C ILE A 214 -17.83 -28.95 -24.88
N ASP A 215 -16.57 -28.63 -25.19
CA ASP A 215 -16.04 -28.77 -26.54
C ASP A 215 -15.86 -30.25 -26.94
N HIS A 216 -15.41 -31.09 -26.00
CA HIS A 216 -14.91 -32.43 -26.31
C HIS A 216 -15.78 -33.57 -25.79
N VAL A 217 -16.59 -33.38 -24.74
CA VAL A 217 -17.37 -34.47 -24.14
C VAL A 217 -18.77 -34.53 -24.76
N ARG A 218 -19.14 -35.71 -25.26
CA ARG A 218 -20.42 -35.96 -25.93
C ARG A 218 -21.39 -36.86 -25.14
N CYS A 219 -21.03 -37.28 -23.92
CA CYS A 219 -21.95 -38.09 -23.12
C CYS A 219 -23.15 -37.25 -22.66
N ALA A 220 -24.33 -37.87 -22.57
CA ALA A 220 -25.52 -37.26 -21.97
C ALA A 220 -25.30 -36.81 -20.51
N CYS A 221 -24.29 -37.39 -19.84
CA CYS A 221 -23.93 -37.07 -18.47
C CYS A 221 -23.16 -35.74 -18.27
N ALA A 222 -22.57 -35.16 -19.32
CA ALA A 222 -21.69 -33.99 -19.21
C ALA A 222 -22.44 -32.75 -18.73
N ALA A 223 -23.63 -32.52 -19.29
CA ALA A 223 -24.48 -31.39 -18.93
C ALA A 223 -24.86 -31.42 -17.43
N GLY A 224 -25.24 -32.59 -16.91
CA GLY A 224 -25.57 -32.73 -15.50
C GLY A 224 -24.36 -32.54 -14.58
N HIS A 225 -23.17 -32.98 -15.00
CA HIS A 225 -21.94 -32.79 -14.22
C HIS A 225 -21.52 -31.31 -14.12
N ILE A 226 -21.55 -30.59 -15.25
CA ILE A 226 -21.28 -29.14 -15.29
C ILE A 226 -22.34 -28.39 -14.47
N PHE A 227 -23.62 -28.74 -14.62
CA PHE A 227 -24.70 -28.12 -13.86
C PHE A 227 -24.50 -28.29 -12.35
N SER A 228 -24.16 -29.50 -11.90
CA SER A 228 -23.86 -29.77 -10.50
C SER A 228 -22.66 -28.97 -9.98
N TYR A 229 -21.61 -28.81 -10.78
CA TYR A 229 -20.45 -27.99 -10.43
C TYR A 229 -20.83 -26.52 -10.28
N MET A 230 -21.54 -25.97 -11.27
CA MET A 230 -22.02 -24.60 -11.26
C MET A 230 -22.98 -24.34 -10.10
N ARG A 231 -23.85 -25.31 -9.77
CA ARG A 231 -24.76 -25.24 -8.62
C ARG A 231 -24.00 -25.19 -7.30
N GLU A 232 -22.93 -25.96 -7.17
CA GLU A 232 -22.11 -25.95 -5.97
C GLU A 232 -21.33 -24.63 -5.82
N LEU A 233 -20.75 -24.10 -6.91
CA LEU A 233 -20.16 -22.75 -6.92
C LEU A 233 -21.20 -21.68 -6.53
N HIS A 234 -22.42 -21.78 -7.07
CA HIS A 234 -23.50 -20.87 -6.71
C HIS A 234 -23.88 -20.99 -5.22
N ARG A 235 -23.94 -22.20 -4.66
CA ARG A 235 -24.26 -22.45 -3.24
C ARG A 235 -23.27 -21.74 -2.30
N ILE A 236 -21.99 -21.73 -2.64
CA ILE A 236 -20.95 -21.05 -1.86
C ILE A 236 -20.87 -19.55 -2.18
N GLY A 237 -21.74 -19.01 -3.02
CA GLY A 237 -21.75 -17.58 -3.38
C GLY A 237 -20.59 -17.17 -4.28
N VAL A 238 -20.05 -18.10 -5.09
CA VAL A 238 -19.08 -17.84 -6.15
C VAL A 238 -19.83 -17.89 -7.48
N ARG A 239 -20.10 -16.72 -8.06
CA ARG A 239 -20.89 -16.61 -9.28
C ARG A 239 -20.00 -16.36 -10.49
N PRO A 240 -20.05 -17.22 -11.53
CA PRO A 240 -19.15 -17.21 -12.68
C PRO A 240 -19.02 -15.91 -13.50
N LEU A 241 -19.97 -14.98 -13.44
CA LEU A 241 -20.08 -13.89 -14.43
C LEU A 241 -20.66 -12.59 -13.83
N ASP A 242 -20.60 -12.43 -12.51
CA ASP A 242 -21.49 -11.47 -11.85
C ASP A 242 -20.94 -10.04 -11.76
N SER A 243 -21.82 -9.08 -12.03
CA SER A 243 -21.75 -7.65 -11.70
C SER A 243 -21.37 -7.38 -10.22
N ASP A 244 -21.60 -8.37 -9.35
CA ASP A 244 -21.28 -8.36 -7.93
C ASP A 244 -19.81 -8.70 -7.60
N ILE A 245 -18.98 -9.10 -8.57
CA ILE A 245 -17.52 -9.26 -8.36
C ILE A 245 -16.86 -7.94 -7.93
N HIS A 246 -17.46 -6.81 -8.29
CA HIS A 246 -17.03 -5.48 -7.82
C HIS A 246 -17.41 -5.23 -6.35
N LYS A 247 -18.47 -5.87 -5.85
CA LYS A 247 -18.94 -5.76 -4.46
C LYS A 247 -18.12 -6.61 -3.48
N ASN A 248 -17.58 -7.72 -3.96
CA ASN A 248 -16.75 -8.62 -3.13
C ASN A 248 -15.26 -8.31 -3.30
N CYS A 249 -14.48 -8.55 -2.24
CA CYS A 249 -13.02 -8.56 -2.37
C CYS A 249 -12.50 -9.93 -2.81
N VAL A 250 -11.25 -10.00 -3.28
CA VAL A 250 -10.66 -11.26 -3.76
C VAL A 250 -10.60 -12.28 -2.63
N ARG A 251 -10.23 -11.84 -1.41
CA ARG A 251 -10.12 -12.68 -0.21
C ARG A 251 -11.44 -13.39 0.10
N GLU A 252 -12.56 -12.68 0.12
CA GLU A 252 -13.89 -13.27 0.36
C GLU A 252 -14.24 -14.36 -0.65
N ILE A 253 -13.88 -14.16 -1.93
CA ILE A 253 -14.14 -15.17 -2.96
C ILE A 253 -13.27 -16.42 -2.72
N LEU A 254 -12.00 -16.24 -2.35
CA LEU A 254 -11.10 -17.36 -2.01
C LEU A 254 -11.59 -18.12 -0.78
N ASP A 255 -12.09 -17.42 0.24
CA ASP A 255 -12.64 -18.02 1.46
C ASP A 255 -13.91 -18.83 1.15
N ARG A 256 -14.79 -18.32 0.29
CA ARG A 256 -15.95 -19.08 -0.20
C ARG A 256 -15.55 -20.33 -0.97
N LEU A 257 -14.55 -20.24 -1.85
CA LEU A 257 -14.01 -21.39 -2.58
C LEU A 257 -13.43 -22.46 -1.66
N ALA A 258 -12.95 -22.09 -0.46
CA ALA A 258 -12.52 -23.07 0.54
C ALA A 258 -13.68 -23.95 1.06
N ALA A 259 -14.92 -23.46 0.99
CA ALA A 259 -16.12 -24.18 1.38
C ALA A 259 -16.74 -25.03 0.26
N PHE A 260 -16.06 -25.14 -0.89
CA PHE A 260 -16.48 -26.00 -2.00
C PHE A 260 -16.50 -27.47 -1.57
N ASP A 261 -17.63 -28.12 -1.77
CA ASP A 261 -17.87 -29.49 -1.34
C ASP A 261 -18.36 -30.34 -2.52
N GLU A 262 -17.47 -31.20 -3.02
CA GLU A 262 -17.77 -32.07 -4.16
C GLU A 262 -18.89 -33.08 -3.84
N ASP A 263 -19.07 -33.46 -2.57
CA ASP A 263 -20.15 -34.38 -2.18
C ASP A 263 -21.53 -33.70 -2.32
N LYS A 264 -21.58 -32.37 -2.17
CA LYS A 264 -22.79 -31.56 -2.36
C LYS A 264 -23.15 -31.25 -3.80
N MET A 265 -22.29 -31.62 -4.76
CA MET A 265 -22.66 -31.64 -6.18
C MET A 265 -23.84 -32.58 -6.47
N ALA A 266 -24.23 -33.42 -5.49
CA ALA A 266 -25.46 -34.20 -5.33
C ALA A 266 -25.88 -35.06 -6.53
N ASN A 267 -25.99 -36.36 -6.24
CA ASN A 267 -26.61 -37.39 -7.07
C ASN A 267 -25.98 -37.51 -8.46
N ARG A 268 -24.69 -37.91 -8.48
CA ARG A 268 -24.17 -38.64 -9.64
C ARG A 268 -25.16 -39.78 -9.88
N GLN A 269 -26.01 -39.66 -10.90
CA GLN A 269 -26.83 -40.80 -11.30
C GLN A 269 -25.90 -42.02 -11.45
N PRO A 270 -26.36 -43.27 -11.26
CA PRO A 270 -25.52 -44.44 -11.44
C PRO A 270 -24.80 -44.47 -12.81
N SER A 271 -25.40 -43.84 -13.83
CA SER A 271 -24.84 -43.58 -15.15
C SER A 271 -23.66 -42.60 -15.16
N MET A 272 -23.65 -41.60 -14.27
CA MET A 272 -22.58 -40.61 -14.11
C MET A 272 -21.35 -41.16 -13.36
N GLN A 273 -21.54 -42.05 -12.39
CA GLN A 273 -20.43 -42.69 -11.66
C GLN A 273 -19.59 -43.63 -12.55
N LYS A 274 -20.18 -44.14 -13.65
CA LYS A 274 -19.52 -45.07 -14.58
C LYS A 274 -18.85 -44.40 -15.78
N CYS A 275 -19.09 -43.09 -15.99
CA CYS A 275 -18.48 -42.37 -17.10
C CYS A 275 -17.06 -41.93 -16.74
N SER A 276 -16.03 -42.55 -17.34
CA SER A 276 -14.63 -42.19 -17.11
C SER A 276 -14.35 -40.72 -17.44
N LEU A 277 -14.97 -40.17 -18.50
CA LEU A 277 -14.78 -38.78 -18.92
C LEU A 277 -15.42 -37.75 -17.98
N CYS A 278 -16.54 -38.09 -17.32
CA CYS A 278 -17.24 -37.20 -16.38
C CYS A 278 -16.97 -37.53 -14.91
N SER A 279 -16.12 -38.53 -14.62
CA SER A 279 -15.76 -38.92 -13.25
C SER A 279 -14.67 -38.05 -12.62
N ARG A 280 -14.09 -37.11 -13.38
CA ARG A 280 -13.01 -36.23 -12.92
C ARG A 280 -13.46 -35.39 -11.74
N SER A 281 -12.62 -35.32 -10.71
CA SER A 281 -12.88 -34.55 -9.51
C SER A 281 -12.70 -33.04 -9.75
N TRP A 282 -13.67 -32.24 -9.33
CA TRP A 282 -13.63 -30.78 -9.39
C TRP A 282 -12.91 -30.14 -8.20
N LYS A 283 -12.83 -30.85 -7.07
CA LYS A 283 -12.19 -30.34 -5.87
C LYS A 283 -10.72 -29.94 -6.09
N PRO A 284 -9.88 -30.73 -6.78
CA PRO A 284 -8.52 -30.32 -7.15
C PRO A 284 -8.47 -29.07 -8.04
N ILE A 285 -9.44 -28.89 -8.95
CA ILE A 285 -9.52 -27.74 -9.86
C ILE A 285 -9.78 -26.47 -9.04
N VAL A 286 -10.76 -26.51 -8.15
CA VAL A 286 -11.09 -25.39 -7.24
C VAL A 286 -9.92 -25.07 -6.31
N GLN A 287 -9.27 -26.09 -5.72
CA GLN A 287 -8.10 -25.90 -4.87
C GLN A 287 -6.89 -25.33 -5.64
N TYR A 288 -6.71 -25.73 -6.90
CA TYR A 288 -5.68 -25.19 -7.76
C TYR A 288 -5.95 -23.71 -8.06
N ALA A 289 -7.16 -23.37 -8.52
CA ALA A 289 -7.57 -22.00 -8.80
C ALA A 289 -7.36 -21.09 -7.58
N ARG A 290 -7.77 -21.55 -6.39
CA ARG A 290 -7.58 -20.80 -5.13
C ARG A 290 -6.11 -20.55 -4.83
N ARG A 291 -5.27 -21.59 -4.87
CA ARG A 291 -3.82 -21.48 -4.60
C ARG A 291 -3.12 -20.55 -5.59
N GLN A 292 -3.42 -20.70 -6.88
CA GLN A 292 -2.85 -19.87 -7.94
C GLN A 292 -3.12 -18.38 -7.69
N VAL A 293 -4.36 -18.03 -7.37
CA VAL A 293 -4.74 -16.63 -7.12
C VAL A 293 -4.17 -16.12 -5.81
N GLU A 294 -4.16 -16.93 -4.75
CA GLU A 294 -3.64 -16.55 -3.42
C GLU A 294 -2.15 -16.23 -3.44
N SER A 295 -1.36 -16.93 -4.25
CA SER A 295 0.10 -16.72 -4.37
C SER A 295 0.53 -15.87 -5.57
N TYR A 296 -0.40 -15.32 -6.34
CA TYR A 296 -0.06 -14.65 -7.60
C TYR A 296 0.68 -13.32 -7.40
N PHE A 297 0.21 -12.48 -6.46
CA PHE A 297 0.72 -11.12 -6.31
C PHE A 297 1.23 -10.87 -4.90
N ASP A 298 2.47 -10.38 -4.78
CA ASP A 298 3.11 -10.13 -3.49
C ASP A 298 2.99 -8.69 -3.00
N GLY A 299 2.32 -7.81 -3.74
CA GLY A 299 2.38 -6.37 -3.51
C GLY A 299 3.29 -5.68 -4.52
N LEU A 300 3.29 -4.35 -4.54
CA LEU A 300 4.19 -3.56 -5.37
C LEU A 300 5.58 -3.46 -4.71
N CYS A 301 6.61 -3.30 -5.55
CA CYS A 301 8.01 -3.22 -5.15
C CYS A 301 8.57 -1.84 -5.52
N LEU A 302 9.00 -1.06 -4.51
CA LEU A 302 9.57 0.27 -4.71
C LEU A 302 10.85 0.25 -5.54
N ASP A 303 11.65 -0.82 -5.45
CA ASP A 303 12.88 -0.94 -6.23
C ASP A 303 12.59 -1.17 -7.71
N CYS A 304 11.62 -2.04 -8.05
CA CYS A 304 11.14 -2.20 -9.42
C CYS A 304 10.48 -0.93 -9.97
N MET A 305 9.96 -0.05 -9.12
CA MET A 305 9.45 1.26 -9.54
C MET A 305 10.57 2.30 -9.79
N LYS A 306 11.76 2.13 -9.18
CA LYS A 306 12.87 3.12 -9.24
C LYS A 306 14.00 2.72 -10.20
N ASN A 307 14.46 1.47 -10.16
CA ASN A 307 15.67 0.99 -10.82
C ASN A 307 15.34 0.29 -12.14
N HIS A 308 15.28 0.97 -13.29
CA HIS A 308 15.39 0.30 -14.61
C HIS A 308 15.92 1.32 -15.63
N PRO A 309 17.10 1.10 -16.22
CA PRO A 309 17.58 1.85 -17.38
C PRO A 309 16.84 1.41 -18.64
N ASP A 310 16.26 2.39 -19.34
CA ASP A 310 15.64 2.30 -20.67
C ASP A 310 14.36 1.44 -20.78
N GLU A 311 13.28 2.03 -21.32
CA GLU A 311 11.92 1.47 -21.30
C GLU A 311 11.78 0.15 -22.09
N ASP A 312 12.60 -0.05 -23.13
CA ASP A 312 12.47 -1.18 -24.04
C ASP A 312 13.53 -2.27 -23.81
N SER A 313 14.70 -1.94 -23.27
CA SER A 313 15.84 -2.86 -23.25
C SER A 313 15.70 -3.99 -22.21
N GLU A 314 15.12 -3.69 -21.03
CA GLU A 314 15.04 -4.65 -19.93
C GLU A 314 13.82 -5.58 -20.00
N TYR A 315 12.71 -5.12 -20.58
CA TYR A 315 11.53 -5.97 -20.80
C TYR A 315 11.89 -7.20 -21.65
N TRP A 316 12.69 -7.00 -22.70
CA TRP A 316 13.18 -8.09 -23.55
C TRP A 316 14.34 -8.87 -22.92
N ALA A 317 15.18 -8.24 -22.10
CA ALA A 317 16.32 -8.91 -21.47
C ALA A 317 15.91 -9.83 -20.30
N LEU A 318 14.89 -9.49 -19.52
CA LEU A 318 14.48 -10.24 -18.32
C LEU A 318 13.77 -11.57 -18.61
N GLY A 319 13.21 -11.74 -19.82
CA GLY A 319 12.63 -13.02 -20.27
C GLY A 319 13.62 -14.20 -20.22
N THR A 320 14.93 -13.91 -20.20
CA THR A 320 15.98 -14.95 -20.12
C THR A 320 16.37 -15.35 -18.69
N ARG A 321 16.18 -14.47 -17.68
CA ARG A 321 16.74 -14.69 -16.33
C ARG A 321 15.76 -15.35 -15.35
N ARG A 322 14.44 -15.24 -15.56
CA ARG A 322 13.37 -15.77 -14.66
C ARG A 322 13.53 -15.42 -13.17
N VAL A 323 14.39 -14.47 -12.82
CA VAL A 323 14.61 -13.94 -11.47
C VAL A 323 14.30 -12.45 -11.53
N TYR A 324 13.16 -12.08 -10.94
CA TYR A 324 12.56 -10.75 -11.09
C TYR A 324 12.90 -9.80 -9.93
N ASP A 325 13.45 -10.32 -8.84
CA ASP A 325 13.75 -9.63 -7.60
C ASP A 325 15.27 -9.52 -7.32
N LEU A 326 16.13 -9.90 -8.28
CA LEU A 326 17.60 -9.99 -8.09
C LEU A 326 18.24 -8.70 -7.56
N THR A 327 17.72 -7.55 -7.95
CA THR A 327 18.23 -6.21 -7.56
C THR A 327 17.36 -5.52 -6.51
N CYS A 328 16.38 -6.22 -5.97
CA CYS A 328 15.39 -5.67 -5.03
C CYS A 328 15.74 -6.01 -3.58
N ARG A 329 15.36 -5.13 -2.65
CA ARG A 329 15.53 -5.32 -1.19
C ARG A 329 14.54 -6.34 -0.59
N ILE A 330 13.59 -6.81 -1.39
CA ILE A 330 12.53 -7.76 -1.02
C ILE A 330 12.39 -8.81 -2.10
N SER A 331 11.96 -10.01 -1.71
CA SER A 331 11.66 -11.06 -2.66
C SER A 331 10.25 -10.94 -3.21
N HIS A 332 10.07 -11.25 -4.49
CA HIS A 332 8.78 -11.27 -5.16
C HIS A 332 8.82 -11.97 -6.52
N GLY A 333 7.65 -12.41 -7.00
CA GLY A 333 7.51 -13.02 -8.31
C GLY A 333 7.42 -12.03 -9.48
N GLU A 334 7.25 -12.60 -10.68
CA GLU A 334 6.99 -11.88 -11.94
C GLU A 334 5.81 -10.90 -11.84
N PRO A 335 4.65 -11.23 -11.23
CA PRO A 335 3.52 -10.32 -11.25
C PRO A 335 3.81 -9.02 -10.48
N THR A 336 4.47 -9.12 -9.33
CA THR A 336 4.91 -7.94 -8.59
C THR A 336 5.87 -7.09 -9.41
N TRP A 337 6.85 -7.70 -10.07
CA TRP A 337 7.76 -6.97 -10.95
C TRP A 337 7.00 -6.25 -12.07
N TYR A 338 6.14 -6.95 -12.80
CA TYR A 338 5.39 -6.39 -13.93
C TYR A 338 4.53 -5.19 -13.52
N PHE A 339 3.70 -5.32 -12.47
CA PHE A 339 2.83 -4.22 -12.03
C PHE A 339 3.63 -3.06 -11.43
N SER A 340 4.78 -3.33 -10.81
CA SER A 340 5.66 -2.27 -10.29
C SER A 340 6.40 -1.54 -11.40
N PHE A 341 6.88 -2.26 -12.42
CA PHE A 341 7.49 -1.71 -13.62
C PHE A 341 6.52 -0.81 -14.38
N MET A 342 5.29 -1.28 -14.61
CA MET A 342 4.23 -0.48 -15.24
C MET A 342 3.79 0.72 -14.37
N GLY A 343 4.08 0.68 -13.06
CA GLY A 343 3.83 1.72 -12.07
C GLY A 343 4.70 2.97 -12.20
N ARG A 344 5.58 3.03 -13.20
CA ARG A 344 6.51 4.14 -13.47
C ARG A 344 5.95 5.28 -14.29
N ARG A 345 4.87 5.04 -15.05
CA ARG A 345 4.46 5.83 -16.22
C ARG A 345 3.98 7.27 -15.97
N ASP A 346 4.15 7.83 -14.78
CA ASP A 346 3.92 9.27 -14.58
C ASP A 346 5.25 10.05 -14.55
N ARG A 347 5.40 10.91 -15.55
CA ARG A 347 6.19 12.15 -15.47
C ARG A 347 5.69 12.93 -14.24
N SER A 348 6.31 12.70 -13.09
CA SER A 348 5.94 13.41 -11.87
C SER A 348 5.99 14.93 -12.09
N PRO A 349 4.90 15.68 -11.84
CA PRO A 349 4.94 17.14 -11.80
C PRO A 349 5.76 17.67 -10.61
N TYR A 350 6.21 16.79 -9.70
CA TYR A 350 7.00 17.13 -8.51
C TYR A 350 8.51 16.92 -8.67
N ARG A 351 9.01 16.76 -9.91
CA ARG A 351 10.40 17.15 -10.18
C ARG A 351 10.47 18.68 -10.09
N MET A 352 10.75 19.19 -8.90
CA MET A 352 11.46 20.46 -8.82
C MET A 352 12.72 20.30 -9.66
N GLN A 353 12.83 21.17 -10.65
CA GLN A 353 13.96 21.29 -11.55
C GLN A 353 15.23 21.38 -10.70
N HIS A 354 16.03 20.32 -10.73
CA HIS A 354 17.46 20.41 -10.54
C HIS A 354 18.07 20.32 -11.93
N GLU A 355 18.18 21.49 -12.57
CA GLU A 355 19.31 21.83 -13.42
C GLU A 355 20.13 22.90 -12.71
#